data_AF-A0A8X6WBP4-F1
#
_entry.id   AF-A0A8X6WBP4-F1
#
_cell.length_a   1.000
_cell.length_b   1.000
_cell.length_c   1.000
_cell.angle_alpha   90.00
_cell.angle_beta   90.00
_cell.angle_gamma   90.00
#
_symmetry.space_group_name_H-M   'P 1'
#
loop_
_entity.id
_entity.type
_entity.pdbx_description
1 polymer ?
#
loop_
_entity_poly.entity_id
_entity_poly.type
_entity_poly.pdbx_seq_one_letter_code
_entity_poly.pdbx_strand_id
1 'polypeptide(L)'
;MVQVHLRLYKRDGNNRLFPTKRGVCFSPMLWQSFVNQIEQINTSSSVEETILIKDSLMISTVFIENIPNIIFQRYFQKKDYSKKFVPGTCVLSENNWLELQRIHKIITESVMWLTFDRMLRNLLLSEASKIMPSAVVNTDASEVELVLTTSLIELLCDYLGNSIADVFECYGCVQQYGNQLGHECITMDYETRIRLYGGLALFTIDFEQLIKDFIQRNIQLLNYLNPIFVNKWDMLSIFDNAKKMYIASDPNR
;
A
#
# COMPACT_ATOMS: atom_id res chain seq x y z
N MET A 1 -1.31 -3.21 11.77
CA MET A 1 -1.10 -3.12 10.30
C MET A 1 -2.43 -3.33 9.59
N VAL A 2 -2.76 -2.52 8.60
CA VAL A 2 -3.99 -2.64 7.80
C VAL A 2 -3.95 -3.93 6.99
N GLN A 3 -5.07 -4.63 6.84
CA GLN A 3 -5.20 -5.84 6.04
C GLN A 3 -6.53 -5.80 5.27
N VAL A 4 -6.52 -6.29 4.04
CA VAL A 4 -7.75 -6.52 3.26
C VAL A 4 -8.14 -7.98 3.42
N HIS A 5 -9.39 -8.23 3.78
CA HIS A 5 -9.93 -9.58 3.93
C HIS A 5 -11.01 -9.83 2.90
N LEU A 6 -10.79 -10.79 2.00
CA LEU A 6 -11.82 -11.33 1.14
C LEU A 6 -12.31 -12.64 1.75
N ARG A 7 -13.56 -12.70 2.21
CA ARG A 7 -14.10 -13.84 2.97
C ARG A 7 -15.48 -14.25 2.49
N LEU A 8 -15.74 -15.55 2.58
CA LEU A 8 -17.10 -16.08 2.50
C LEU A 8 -17.84 -15.77 3.80
N TYR A 9 -19.03 -15.22 3.69
CA TYR A 9 -19.94 -15.00 4.82
C TYR A 9 -21.05 -16.05 4.85
N LYS A 10 -21.52 -16.38 6.05
CA LYS A 10 -22.71 -17.20 6.28
C LYS A 10 -23.75 -16.39 7.03
N ARG A 11 -25.02 -16.71 6.81
CA ARG A 11 -26.14 -16.16 7.59
C ARG A 11 -26.43 -17.09 8.76
N ASP A 12 -26.71 -16.53 9.94
CA ASP A 12 -27.27 -17.30 11.06
C ASP A 12 -28.79 -17.48 10.90
N GLY A 13 -29.42 -18.14 11.87
CA GLY A 13 -30.89 -18.30 11.92
C GLY A 13 -31.67 -16.98 12.01
N ASN A 14 -31.00 -15.86 12.33
CA ASN A 14 -31.56 -14.51 12.40
C ASN A 14 -31.14 -13.65 11.18
N ASN A 15 -30.64 -14.27 10.12
CA ASN A 15 -30.23 -13.63 8.88
C ASN A 15 -29.02 -12.67 9.00
N ARG A 16 -28.28 -12.71 10.12
CA ARG A 16 -27.07 -11.90 10.34
C ARG A 16 -25.87 -12.54 9.66
N LEU A 17 -25.04 -11.72 9.00
CA LEU A 17 -23.85 -12.18 8.30
C LEU A 17 -22.67 -12.34 9.26
N PHE A 18 -21.99 -13.49 9.20
CA PHE A 18 -20.76 -13.76 9.92
C PHE A 18 -19.67 -14.28 8.98
N PRO A 19 -18.43 -13.79 9.11
CA PRO A 19 -17.33 -14.23 8.27
C PRO A 19 -16.94 -15.66 8.62
N THR A 20 -16.70 -16.48 7.61
CA THR A 20 -16.15 -17.83 7.81
C THR A 20 -14.62 -17.80 7.87
N LYS A 21 -14.02 -18.97 8.14
CA LYS A 21 -12.58 -19.19 7.99
C LYS A 21 -12.14 -19.32 6.52
N ARG A 22 -13.08 -19.41 5.57
CA ARG A 22 -12.76 -19.49 4.13
C ARG A 22 -12.58 -18.08 3.58
N GLY A 23 -11.40 -17.80 3.06
CA GLY A 23 -11.03 -16.51 2.53
C GLY A 23 -9.53 -16.35 2.40
N VAL A 24 -9.13 -15.19 1.90
CA VAL A 24 -7.74 -14.77 1.79
C VAL A 24 -7.55 -13.41 2.45
N CYS A 25 -6.32 -13.18 2.91
CA CYS A 25 -5.91 -11.94 3.55
C CYS A 25 -4.75 -11.34 2.77
N PHE A 26 -4.86 -10.07 2.44
CA PHE A 26 -3.86 -9.30 1.71
C PHE A 26 -3.20 -8.31 2.66
N SER A 27 -1.87 -8.27 2.63
CA SER A 27 -1.15 -7.07 3.07
C SER A 27 -1.43 -5.93 2.09
N PRO A 28 -1.26 -4.65 2.49
CA PRO A 28 -1.47 -3.52 1.58
C PRO A 28 -0.66 -3.62 0.29
N MET A 29 0.61 -4.04 0.38
CA MET A 29 1.47 -4.27 -0.79
C MET A 29 0.95 -5.40 -1.71
N LEU A 30 0.50 -6.52 -1.13
CA LEU A 30 -0.06 -7.62 -1.93
C LEU A 30 -1.40 -7.23 -2.56
N TRP A 31 -2.22 -6.45 -1.87
CA TRP A 31 -3.45 -5.88 -2.40
C TRP A 31 -3.17 -4.97 -3.59
N GLN A 32 -2.21 -4.04 -3.47
CA GLN A 32 -1.85 -3.15 -4.57
C GLN A 32 -1.30 -3.93 -5.78
N SER A 33 -0.46 -4.94 -5.53
CA SER A 33 0.06 -5.81 -6.59
C SER A 33 -1.06 -6.56 -7.32
N PHE A 34 -2.09 -7.00 -6.59
CA PHE A 34 -3.29 -7.61 -7.16
C PHE A 34 -4.09 -6.60 -7.99
N VAL A 35 -4.35 -5.40 -7.45
CA VAL A 35 -5.11 -4.35 -8.14
C VAL A 35 -4.47 -3.97 -9.48
N ASN A 36 -3.15 -3.91 -9.56
CA ASN A 36 -2.45 -3.61 -10.81
C ASN A 36 -2.68 -4.67 -11.91
N GLN A 37 -3.14 -5.87 -11.56
CA GLN A 37 -3.39 -6.98 -12.48
C GLN A 37 -4.88 -7.38 -12.55
N ILE A 38 -5.76 -6.71 -11.78
CA ILE A 38 -7.17 -7.12 -11.65
C ILE A 38 -7.93 -7.07 -12.97
N GLU A 39 -7.56 -6.15 -13.86
CA GLU A 39 -8.17 -5.97 -15.19
C GLU A 39 -7.67 -7.00 -16.21
N GLN A 40 -6.55 -7.67 -15.95
CA GLN A 40 -5.97 -8.69 -16.84
C GLN A 40 -6.62 -10.06 -16.68
N ILE A 41 -7.32 -10.29 -15.57
CA ILE A 41 -7.97 -11.56 -15.24
C ILE A 41 -9.33 -11.59 -15.90
N ASN A 42 -9.47 -12.39 -16.94
CA ASN A 42 -10.70 -12.50 -17.69
C ASN A 42 -11.52 -13.74 -17.26
N THR A 43 -12.72 -13.52 -16.72
CA THR A 43 -13.67 -14.61 -16.42
C THR A 43 -14.42 -15.14 -17.63
N SER A 44 -14.39 -14.42 -18.76
CA SER A 44 -15.13 -14.77 -19.98
C SER A 44 -14.34 -15.69 -20.93
N SER A 45 -13.08 -16.00 -20.63
CA SER A 45 -12.32 -16.97 -21.41
C SER A 45 -12.83 -18.38 -21.13
N SER A 46 -12.85 -19.25 -22.15
CA SER A 46 -13.19 -20.67 -22.01
C SER A 46 -12.03 -21.52 -21.50
N VAL A 47 -10.95 -20.89 -21.04
CA VAL A 47 -9.68 -21.51 -20.68
C VAL A 47 -9.36 -21.20 -19.23
N GLU A 48 -8.90 -22.22 -18.49
CA GLU A 48 -8.38 -22.01 -17.15
C GLU A 48 -7.06 -21.24 -17.22
N GLU A 49 -7.05 -20.03 -16.64
CA GLU A 49 -5.88 -19.19 -16.53
C GLU A 49 -5.41 -19.16 -15.09
N THR A 50 -4.09 -19.04 -14.90
CA THR A 50 -3.49 -18.88 -13.58
C THR A 50 -2.44 -17.80 -13.61
N ILE A 51 -2.53 -16.89 -12.66
CA ILE A 51 -1.58 -15.81 -12.44
C ILE A 51 -1.06 -15.86 -11.00
N LEU A 52 0.20 -15.46 -10.86
CA LEU A 52 0.92 -15.43 -9.59
C LEU A 52 1.26 -13.99 -9.24
N ILE A 53 0.77 -13.53 -8.09
CA ILE A 53 1.05 -12.18 -7.57
C ILE A 53 2.14 -12.30 -6.50
N LYS A 54 3.29 -11.65 -6.73
CA LYS A 54 4.43 -11.53 -5.80
C LYS A 54 4.77 -12.86 -5.10
N ASP A 55 4.81 -13.95 -5.86
CA ASP A 55 5.13 -15.31 -5.40
C ASP A 55 4.39 -15.80 -4.13
N SER A 56 3.22 -15.26 -3.84
CA SER A 56 2.53 -15.53 -2.56
C SER A 56 1.01 -15.68 -2.67
N LEU A 57 0.43 -15.21 -3.78
CA LEU A 57 -0.98 -15.37 -4.10
C LEU A 57 -1.12 -15.95 -5.50
N MET A 58 -1.85 -17.06 -5.58
CA MET A 58 -2.30 -17.66 -6.82
C MET A 58 -3.75 -17.24 -7.05
N ILE A 59 -4.05 -16.77 -8.25
CA ILE A 59 -5.40 -16.48 -8.71
C ILE A 59 -5.62 -17.33 -9.96
N SER A 60 -6.69 -18.12 -9.96
CA SER A 60 -6.99 -19.04 -11.05
C SER A 60 -8.46 -18.95 -11.46
N THR A 61 -8.72 -18.99 -12.76
CA THR A 61 -10.06 -19.23 -13.30
C THR A 61 -10.29 -20.72 -13.34
N VAL A 62 -11.41 -21.19 -12.77
CA VAL A 62 -11.80 -22.61 -12.76
C VAL A 62 -13.27 -22.76 -13.13
N PHE A 63 -13.63 -23.89 -13.73
CA PHE A 63 -15.01 -24.21 -14.08
C PHE A 63 -15.60 -25.18 -13.07
N ILE A 64 -16.59 -24.72 -12.29
CA ILE A 64 -17.35 -25.55 -11.37
C ILE A 64 -18.74 -25.72 -11.98
N GLU A 65 -19.12 -26.95 -12.32
CA GLU A 65 -20.40 -27.24 -13.00
C GLU A 65 -20.59 -26.44 -14.30
N ASN A 66 -19.50 -26.26 -15.08
CA ASN A 66 -19.43 -25.44 -16.29
C ASN A 66 -19.66 -23.93 -16.07
N ILE A 67 -19.57 -23.44 -14.82
CA ILE A 67 -19.68 -22.01 -14.48
C ILE A 67 -18.28 -21.48 -14.10
N PRO A 68 -17.82 -20.37 -14.70
CA PRO A 68 -16.53 -19.79 -14.38
C PRO A 68 -16.52 -19.20 -12.96
N ASN A 69 -15.47 -19.52 -12.22
CA ASN A 69 -15.21 -19.02 -10.88
C ASN A 69 -13.75 -18.57 -10.76
N ILE A 70 -13.49 -17.56 -9.94
CA ILE A 70 -12.15 -17.12 -9.60
C ILE A 70 -11.78 -17.66 -8.23
N ILE A 71 -10.69 -18.43 -8.18
CA ILE A 71 -10.10 -18.93 -6.94
C ILE A 71 -8.92 -18.05 -6.54
N PHE A 72 -8.94 -17.59 -5.29
CA PHE A 72 -7.78 -17.04 -4.62
C PHE A 72 -7.22 -18.06 -3.64
N GLN A 73 -5.93 -18.33 -3.75
CA GLN A 73 -5.24 -19.29 -2.92
C GLN A 73 -3.86 -18.76 -2.55
N ARG A 74 -3.60 -18.59 -1.25
CA ARG A 74 -2.26 -18.22 -0.78
C ARG A 74 -1.35 -19.42 -0.73
N TYR A 75 -0.07 -19.19 -0.99
CA TYR A 75 0.99 -20.16 -0.73
C TYR A 75 2.21 -19.46 -0.13
N PHE A 76 3.10 -20.24 0.45
CA PHE A 76 4.37 -19.75 0.95
C PHE A 76 5.50 -20.67 0.47
N GLN A 77 6.66 -20.07 0.27
CA GLN A 77 7.88 -20.82 0.06
C GLN A 77 8.49 -21.17 1.41
N LYS A 78 8.88 -22.44 1.57
CA LYS A 78 9.63 -22.92 2.73
C LYS A 78 11.12 -22.63 2.58
N LYS A 79 11.88 -22.83 3.66
CA LYS A 79 13.35 -22.73 3.67
C LYS A 79 14.04 -23.69 2.70
N ASP A 80 13.40 -24.82 2.38
CA ASP A 80 13.86 -25.80 1.39
C ASP A 80 13.44 -25.45 -0.05
N TYR A 81 13.00 -24.22 -0.28
CA TYR A 81 12.47 -23.69 -1.54
C TYR A 81 11.17 -24.35 -2.04
N SER A 82 10.61 -25.34 -1.33
CA SER A 82 9.31 -25.92 -1.69
C SER A 82 8.16 -24.92 -1.47
N LYS A 83 7.21 -24.88 -2.40
CA LYS A 83 5.99 -24.06 -2.29
C LYS A 83 4.87 -24.89 -1.64
N LYS A 84 4.20 -24.36 -0.62
CA LYS A 84 3.06 -25.00 0.04
C LYS A 84 1.86 -24.06 0.12
N PHE A 85 0.69 -24.57 -0.27
CA PHE A 85 -0.57 -23.85 -0.13
C PHE A 85 -0.96 -23.66 1.34
N VAL A 86 -1.42 -22.46 1.67
CA VAL A 86 -1.97 -22.11 2.99
C VAL A 86 -3.40 -22.63 3.08
N PRO A 87 -3.86 -23.13 4.25
CA PRO A 87 -5.27 -23.43 4.45
C PRO A 87 -6.13 -22.17 4.23
N GLY A 88 -7.08 -22.25 3.30
CA GLY A 88 -8.00 -21.15 2.97
C GLY A 88 -8.00 -20.81 1.49
N THR A 89 -9.10 -21.16 0.83
CA THR A 89 -9.46 -20.67 -0.50
C THR A 89 -10.54 -19.61 -0.36
N CYS A 90 -10.50 -18.61 -1.24
CA CYS A 90 -11.68 -17.83 -1.58
C CYS A 90 -12.11 -18.21 -2.99
N VAL A 91 -13.38 -18.51 -3.18
CA VAL A 91 -13.97 -18.78 -4.50
C VAL A 91 -15.00 -17.69 -4.74
N LEU A 92 -14.84 -16.93 -5.81
CA LEU A 92 -15.79 -15.93 -6.26
C LEU A 92 -16.50 -16.45 -7.51
N SER A 93 -17.83 -16.35 -7.52
CA SER A 93 -18.58 -16.41 -8.77
C SER A 93 -18.25 -15.19 -9.64
N GLU A 94 -18.58 -15.29 -10.92
CA GLU A 94 -18.42 -14.17 -11.87
C GLU A 94 -19.04 -12.86 -11.36
N ASN A 95 -20.27 -12.90 -10.80
CA ASN A 95 -20.91 -11.70 -10.24
C ASN A 95 -20.12 -11.07 -9.09
N ASN A 96 -19.57 -11.89 -8.19
CA ASN A 96 -18.76 -11.38 -7.07
C ASN A 96 -17.40 -10.87 -7.55
N TRP A 97 -16.85 -11.46 -8.61
CA TRP A 97 -15.63 -11.00 -9.26
C TRP A 97 -15.83 -9.64 -9.92
N LEU A 98 -16.90 -9.47 -10.71
CA LEU A 98 -17.26 -8.19 -11.34
C LEU A 98 -17.50 -7.10 -10.28
N GLU A 99 -18.15 -7.45 -9.17
CA GLU A 99 -18.34 -6.51 -8.06
C GLU A 99 -17.01 -6.12 -7.41
N LEU A 100 -16.10 -7.08 -7.19
CA LEU A 100 -14.75 -6.78 -6.70
C LEU A 100 -13.99 -5.84 -7.66
N GLN A 101 -14.06 -6.10 -8.96
CA GLN A 101 -13.51 -5.22 -9.99
C GLN A 101 -14.13 -3.81 -9.94
N ARG A 102 -15.41 -3.68 -9.63
CA ARG A 102 -16.08 -2.38 -9.51
C ARG A 102 -15.63 -1.59 -8.27
N ILE A 103 -15.43 -2.26 -7.14
CA ILE A 103 -15.18 -1.58 -5.85
C ILE A 103 -13.70 -1.49 -5.45
N HIS A 104 -12.78 -2.11 -6.19
CA HIS A 104 -11.37 -2.21 -5.78
C HIS A 104 -10.72 -0.84 -5.52
N LYS A 105 -11.07 0.20 -6.28
CA LYS A 105 -10.51 1.56 -6.11
C LYS A 105 -10.87 2.15 -4.74
N ILE A 106 -12.13 2.02 -4.34
CA ILE A 106 -12.63 2.46 -3.02
C ILE A 106 -11.93 1.69 -1.89
N ILE A 107 -11.70 0.39 -2.08
CA ILE A 107 -10.94 -0.43 -1.12
C ILE A 107 -9.50 0.08 -1.03
N THR A 108 -8.84 0.34 -2.16
CA THR A 108 -7.46 0.87 -2.20
C THR A 108 -7.37 2.22 -1.47
N GLU A 109 -8.26 3.15 -1.75
CA GLU A 109 -8.34 4.45 -1.05
C GLU A 109 -8.52 4.25 0.46
N SER A 110 -9.39 3.32 0.87
CA SER A 110 -9.60 3.00 2.28
C SER A 110 -8.36 2.41 2.95
N VAL A 111 -7.62 1.55 2.24
CA VAL A 111 -6.36 0.98 2.73
C VAL A 111 -5.29 2.05 2.87
N MET A 112 -5.17 2.95 1.89
CA MET A 112 -4.27 4.09 1.95
C MET A 112 -4.61 4.99 3.14
N TRP A 113 -5.88 5.37 3.30
CA TRP A 113 -6.33 6.20 4.42
C TRP A 113 -6.04 5.55 5.78
N LEU A 114 -6.40 4.28 5.96
CA LEU A 114 -6.12 3.58 7.22
C LEU A 114 -4.62 3.45 7.51
N THR A 115 -3.79 3.32 6.48
CA THR A 115 -2.34 3.20 6.62
C THR A 115 -1.73 4.56 6.99
N PHE A 116 -2.17 5.64 6.34
CA PHE A 116 -1.64 6.97 6.63
C PHE A 116 -2.25 7.61 7.85
N ASP A 117 -3.56 7.83 7.84
CA ASP A 117 -4.20 8.63 8.87
C ASP A 117 -4.12 7.94 10.22
N ARG A 118 -4.42 6.63 10.27
CA ARG A 118 -4.47 5.92 11.55
C ARG A 118 -3.12 5.37 11.97
N MET A 119 -2.40 4.67 11.10
CA MET A 119 -1.16 4.00 11.52
C MET A 119 -0.01 5.00 11.69
N LEU A 120 0.24 5.92 10.76
CA LEU A 120 1.34 6.90 10.88
C LEU A 120 1.15 7.80 12.12
N ARG A 121 -0.06 8.31 12.32
CA ARG A 121 -0.43 9.12 13.50
C ARG A 121 -0.14 8.40 14.81
N ASN A 122 -0.53 7.13 14.92
CA ASN A 122 -0.28 6.34 16.12
C ASN A 122 1.21 6.06 16.32
N LEU A 123 1.96 5.77 15.25
CA LEU A 123 3.41 5.58 15.32
C LEU A 123 4.11 6.87 15.78
N LEU A 124 3.76 8.00 15.19
CA LEU A 124 4.30 9.31 15.54
C LEU A 124 4.08 9.63 17.02
N LEU A 125 2.83 9.53 17.50
CA LEU A 125 2.50 9.80 18.90
C LEU A 125 3.18 8.81 19.84
N SER A 126 3.22 7.53 19.48
CA SER A 126 3.89 6.51 20.27
C SER A 126 5.39 6.79 20.39
N GLU A 127 6.05 7.17 19.30
CA GLU A 127 7.49 7.39 19.30
C GLU A 127 7.85 8.71 20.01
N ALA A 128 7.08 9.79 19.79
CA ALA A 128 7.24 11.05 20.50
C ALA A 128 7.10 10.89 22.01
N SER A 129 6.13 10.08 22.46
CA SER A 129 5.89 9.81 23.88
C SER A 129 7.05 9.11 24.61
N LYS A 130 7.91 8.38 23.88
CA LYS A 130 9.09 7.73 24.46
C LYS A 130 10.17 8.72 24.87
N ILE A 131 10.25 9.86 24.17
CA ILE A 131 11.28 10.88 24.38
C ILE A 131 10.80 11.97 25.34
N MET A 132 9.52 12.34 25.28
CA MET A 132 8.95 13.37 26.14
C MET A 132 7.69 12.89 26.87
N PRO A 133 7.76 12.68 28.19
CA PRO A 133 6.57 12.49 29.01
C PRO A 133 5.90 13.86 29.25
N SER A 134 4.94 14.21 28.40
CA SER A 134 3.89 15.22 28.68
C SER A 134 4.36 16.60 29.17
N ALA A 135 4.70 17.51 28.26
CA ALA A 135 4.54 18.94 28.50
C ALA A 135 3.72 19.53 27.35
N VAL A 136 2.49 19.98 27.65
CA VAL A 136 1.62 20.62 26.66
C VAL A 136 2.01 22.08 26.58
N VAL A 137 2.71 22.47 25.51
CA VAL A 137 2.96 23.88 25.22
C VAL A 137 1.70 24.46 24.58
N ASN A 138 1.10 25.46 25.23
CA ASN A 138 -0.20 26.04 24.89
C ASN A 138 -0.01 27.44 24.28
N THR A 139 0.81 27.55 23.23
CA THR A 139 1.03 28.80 22.49
C THR A 139 0.63 28.66 21.03
N ASP A 140 0.40 29.82 20.38
CA ASP A 140 0.09 29.91 18.96
C ASP A 140 1.24 29.30 18.14
N ALA A 141 1.01 28.09 17.61
CA ALA A 141 2.05 27.21 17.10
C ALA A 141 2.00 27.08 15.57
N SER A 142 1.41 28.06 14.87
CA SER A 142 1.27 28.03 13.41
C SER A 142 2.61 27.94 12.67
N GLU A 143 3.63 28.66 13.14
CA GLU A 143 5.00 28.58 12.59
C GLU A 143 5.62 27.19 12.85
N VAL A 144 5.43 26.64 14.05
CA VAL A 144 5.90 25.29 14.39
C VAL A 144 5.16 24.23 13.56
N GLU A 145 3.87 24.46 13.32
CA GLU A 145 3.05 23.60 12.46
C GLU A 145 3.59 23.55 11.05
N LEU A 146 3.91 24.70 10.47
CA LEU A 146 4.52 24.78 9.16
C LEU A 146 5.86 24.04 9.11
N VAL A 147 6.74 24.27 10.08
CA VAL A 147 8.07 23.62 10.13
C VAL A 147 7.95 22.10 10.23
N LEU A 148 7.13 21.60 11.16
CA LEU A 148 6.95 20.16 11.35
C LEU A 148 6.25 19.51 10.14
N THR A 149 5.25 20.19 9.56
CA THR A 149 4.54 19.70 8.37
C THR A 149 5.48 19.62 7.17
N THR A 150 6.25 20.69 6.89
CA THR A 150 7.26 20.70 5.82
C THR A 150 8.32 19.64 6.04
N SER A 151 8.84 19.49 7.27
CA SER A 151 9.83 18.46 7.57
C SER A 151 9.31 17.04 7.33
N LEU A 152 8.02 16.78 7.61
CA LEU A 152 7.40 15.48 7.34
C LEU A 152 7.20 15.27 5.83
N ILE A 153 6.77 16.30 5.10
CA ILE A 153 6.62 16.26 3.63
C ILE A 153 7.95 15.92 2.95
N GLU A 154 9.03 16.57 3.34
CA GLU A 154 10.37 16.34 2.78
C GLU A 154 10.84 14.90 3.05
N LEU A 155 10.73 14.42 4.29
CA LEU A 155 11.09 13.04 4.63
C LEU A 155 10.22 12.02 3.88
N LEU A 156 8.91 12.26 3.78
CA LEU A 156 8.03 11.40 2.98
C LEU A 156 8.41 11.41 1.51
N CYS A 157 8.83 12.55 0.96
CA CYS A 157 9.30 12.66 -0.42
C CYS A 157 10.54 11.80 -0.65
N ASP A 158 11.54 11.89 0.24
CA ASP A 158 12.77 11.09 0.16
C ASP A 158 12.48 9.59 0.26
N TYR A 159 11.69 9.19 1.26
CA TYR A 159 11.30 7.78 1.46
C TYR A 159 10.45 7.25 0.31
N LEU A 160 9.56 8.07 -0.25
CA LEU A 160 8.78 7.72 -1.43
C LEU A 160 9.68 7.52 -2.64
N GLY A 161 10.66 8.41 -2.86
CA GLY A 161 11.62 8.30 -3.96
C GLY A 161 12.45 7.02 -3.87
N ASN A 162 12.99 6.72 -2.67
CA ASN A 162 13.72 5.47 -2.42
C ASN A 162 12.83 4.24 -2.64
N SER A 163 11.61 4.26 -2.10
CA SER A 163 10.67 3.15 -2.25
C SER A 163 10.22 2.95 -3.70
N ILE A 164 10.09 4.02 -4.48
CA ILE A 164 9.84 3.93 -5.92
C ILE A 164 11.01 3.22 -6.58
N ALA A 165 12.25 3.63 -6.30
CA ALA A 165 13.43 2.99 -6.88
C ALA A 165 13.50 1.48 -6.54
N ASP A 166 13.10 1.09 -5.34
CA ASP A 166 13.09 -0.32 -4.90
C ASP A 166 12.04 -1.18 -5.63
N VAL A 167 10.88 -0.60 -5.95
CA VAL A 167 9.79 -1.33 -6.65
C VAL A 167 9.81 -1.12 -8.16
N PHE A 168 10.66 -0.23 -8.66
CA PHE A 168 10.78 0.09 -10.08
C PHE A 168 11.49 -1.05 -10.82
N GLU A 169 10.77 -1.72 -11.71
CA GLU A 169 11.34 -2.75 -12.57
C GLU A 169 11.64 -2.15 -13.95
N CYS A 170 12.91 -1.75 -14.18
CA CYS A 170 13.33 -1.19 -15.45
C CYS A 170 13.46 -2.29 -16.51
N TYR A 171 12.66 -2.24 -17.57
CA TYR A 171 12.74 -3.23 -18.66
C TYR A 171 14.13 -3.29 -19.31
N GLY A 172 14.78 -2.14 -19.53
CA GLY A 172 16.15 -2.07 -20.07
C GLY A 172 17.21 -2.68 -19.16
N CYS A 173 17.08 -2.52 -17.84
CA CYS A 173 17.96 -3.20 -16.89
C CYS A 173 17.74 -4.72 -16.91
N VAL A 174 16.48 -5.16 -16.96
CA VAL A 174 16.12 -6.59 -16.99
C VAL A 174 16.62 -7.26 -18.27
N GLN A 175 16.47 -6.60 -19.42
CA GLN A 175 16.91 -7.11 -20.72
C GLN A 175 18.39 -6.81 -21.03
N GLN A 176 19.10 -6.14 -20.12
CA GLN A 176 20.52 -5.77 -20.26
C GLN A 176 20.82 -4.97 -21.56
N TYR A 177 19.92 -4.06 -21.94
CA TYR A 177 20.16 -3.23 -23.11
C TYR A 177 21.33 -2.26 -22.89
N GLY A 178 22.24 -2.15 -23.84
CA GLY A 178 23.36 -1.19 -23.78
C GLY A 178 22.97 0.26 -24.12
N ASN A 179 21.78 0.47 -24.67
CA ASN A 179 21.28 1.78 -25.09
C ASN A 179 20.43 2.44 -24.00
N GLN A 180 20.76 3.68 -23.61
CA GLN A 180 20.02 4.49 -22.63
C GLN A 180 18.52 4.65 -22.98
N LEU A 181 18.14 4.66 -24.27
CA LEU A 181 16.73 4.74 -24.67
C LEU A 181 15.90 3.52 -24.24
N GLY A 182 16.55 2.38 -23.99
CA GLY A 182 15.90 1.19 -23.44
C GLY A 182 15.71 1.23 -21.92
N HIS A 183 16.36 2.18 -21.23
CA HIS A 183 16.37 2.27 -19.77
C HIS A 183 15.30 3.25 -19.27
N GLU A 184 14.12 2.71 -18.98
CA GLU A 184 13.01 3.45 -18.37
C GLU A 184 13.39 4.13 -17.05
N CYS A 185 14.33 3.57 -16.29
CA CYS A 185 14.85 4.20 -15.07
C CYS A 185 15.57 5.54 -15.32
N ILE A 186 15.97 5.81 -16.57
CA ILE A 186 16.60 7.05 -17.01
C ILE A 186 15.58 7.95 -17.70
N THR A 187 14.78 7.36 -18.60
CA THR A 187 13.93 8.13 -19.53
C THR A 187 12.54 8.44 -19.01
N MET A 188 12.04 7.72 -18.00
CA MET A 188 10.70 7.93 -17.46
C MET A 188 10.68 9.14 -16.52
N ASP A 189 9.79 10.09 -16.79
CA ASP A 189 9.52 11.24 -15.93
C ASP A 189 8.91 10.82 -14.59
N TYR A 190 9.06 11.67 -13.57
CA TYR A 190 8.69 11.35 -12.20
C TYR A 190 7.17 11.26 -12.01
N GLU A 191 6.38 11.96 -12.81
CA GLU A 191 4.91 11.88 -12.79
C GLU A 191 4.45 10.49 -13.25
N THR A 192 5.02 9.99 -14.34
CA THR A 192 4.79 8.62 -14.81
C THR A 192 5.26 7.58 -13.79
N ARG A 193 6.42 7.78 -13.15
CA ARG A 193 6.90 6.88 -12.09
C ARG A 193 5.92 6.79 -10.93
N ILE A 194 5.45 7.93 -10.42
CA ILE A 194 4.45 7.94 -9.33
C ILE A 194 3.15 7.27 -9.76
N ARG A 195 2.70 7.49 -10.99
CA ARG A 195 1.46 6.90 -11.50
C ARG A 195 1.52 5.38 -11.55
N LEU A 196 2.66 4.82 -11.96
CA LEU A 196 2.84 3.36 -12.13
C LEU A 196 3.24 2.67 -10.82
N TYR A 197 4.13 3.29 -10.05
CA TYR A 197 4.81 2.65 -8.92
C TYR A 197 4.46 3.26 -7.56
N GLY A 198 3.87 4.45 -7.52
CA GLY A 198 3.64 5.19 -6.27
C GLY A 198 2.76 4.44 -5.26
N GLY A 199 1.75 3.70 -5.73
CA GLY A 199 0.93 2.85 -4.84
C GLY A 199 1.72 1.69 -4.23
N LEU A 200 2.64 1.07 -4.99
CA LEU A 200 3.49 -0.01 -4.48
C LEU A 200 4.54 0.53 -3.52
N ALA A 201 5.25 1.58 -3.95
CA ALA A 201 6.29 2.27 -3.19
C ALA A 201 5.75 2.74 -1.84
N LEU A 202 4.54 3.27 -1.84
CA LEU A 202 3.87 3.65 -0.61
C LEU A 202 3.86 2.51 0.44
N PHE A 203 3.44 1.32 0.03
CA PHE A 203 3.29 0.19 0.95
C PHE A 203 4.62 -0.52 1.27
N THR A 204 5.73 -0.05 0.72
CA THR A 204 7.09 -0.50 1.05
C THR A 204 7.86 0.48 1.94
N ILE A 205 7.35 1.70 2.17
CA ILE A 205 7.96 2.67 3.09
C ILE A 205 8.07 2.06 4.49
N ASP A 206 9.28 2.10 5.07
CA ASP A 206 9.50 1.83 6.48
C ASP A 206 9.03 3.02 7.33
N PHE A 207 7.74 3.02 7.68
CA PHE A 207 7.14 4.07 8.49
C PHE A 207 7.71 4.14 9.91
N GLU A 208 8.25 3.04 10.45
CA GLU A 208 8.88 3.08 11.77
C GLU A 208 10.19 3.87 11.70
N GLN A 209 11.02 3.61 10.69
CA GLN A 209 12.26 4.35 10.49
C GLN A 209 12.00 5.80 10.08
N LEU A 210 11.04 6.06 9.19
CA LEU A 210 10.66 7.42 8.80
C LEU A 210 10.26 8.27 10.02
N ILE A 211 9.47 7.71 10.93
CA ILE A 211 9.04 8.42 12.14
C ILE A 211 10.21 8.67 13.11
N LYS A 212 11.15 7.73 13.25
CA LYS A 212 12.37 7.94 14.05
C LYS A 212 13.21 9.06 13.47
N ASP A 213 13.41 9.08 12.16
CA ASP A 213 14.16 10.12 11.46
C ASP A 213 13.47 11.48 11.61
N PHE A 214 12.14 11.51 11.48
CA PHE A 214 11.33 12.71 11.69
C PHE A 214 11.50 13.28 13.10
N ILE A 215 11.42 12.43 14.11
CA ILE A 215 11.57 12.83 15.51
C ILE A 215 13.00 13.30 15.80
N GLN A 216 14.02 12.58 15.30
CA GLN A 216 15.41 12.97 15.46
C GLN A 216 15.69 14.33 14.80
N ARG A 217 15.17 14.55 13.59
CA ARG A 217 15.31 15.81 12.85
C ARG A 217 14.64 16.98 13.56
N ASN A 218 13.55 16.74 14.29
CA ASN A 218 12.74 17.76 14.93
C ASN A 218 12.82 17.72 16.46
N ILE A 219 13.92 17.22 17.04
CA ILE A 219 14.04 16.97 18.48
C ILE A 219 13.75 18.20 19.35
N GLN A 220 14.07 19.40 18.84
CA GLN A 220 13.88 20.68 19.53
C GLN A 220 12.41 21.14 19.57
N LEU A 221 11.55 20.55 18.74
CA LEU A 221 10.14 20.92 18.57
C LEU A 221 9.18 19.83 19.04
N LEU A 222 9.69 18.75 19.65
CA LEU A 222 8.86 17.61 20.08
C LEU A 222 7.84 17.97 21.17
N ASN A 223 8.10 19.03 21.94
CA ASN A 223 7.17 19.58 22.92
C ASN A 223 5.84 20.06 22.29
N TYR A 224 5.80 20.30 20.98
CA TYR A 224 4.57 20.64 20.26
C TYR A 224 3.85 19.41 19.68
N LEU A 225 4.53 18.25 19.54
CA LEU A 225 3.95 17.01 19.01
C LEU A 225 3.11 16.28 20.05
N ASN A 226 1.92 16.81 20.31
CA ASN A 226 0.92 16.20 21.18
C ASN A 226 -0.32 15.75 20.38
N PRO A 227 -1.23 14.95 20.97
CA PRO A 227 -2.42 14.47 20.25
C PRO A 227 -3.29 15.58 19.67
N ILE A 228 -3.45 16.71 20.37
CA ILE A 228 -4.27 17.84 19.89
C ILE A 228 -3.66 18.42 18.62
N PHE A 229 -2.35 18.62 18.61
CA PHE A 229 -1.62 19.14 17.46
C PHE A 229 -1.65 18.16 16.29
N VAL A 230 -1.23 16.90 16.52
CA VAL A 230 -1.15 15.90 15.45
C VAL A 230 -2.52 15.68 14.84
N ASN A 231 -3.61 15.65 15.62
CA ASN A 231 -4.99 15.49 15.13
C ASN A 231 -5.47 16.58 14.17
N LYS A 232 -4.81 17.74 14.10
CA LYS A 232 -5.09 18.76 13.09
C LYS A 232 -4.51 18.43 11.72
N TRP A 233 -3.47 17.59 11.66
CA TRP A 233 -2.85 17.21 10.40
C TRP A 233 -3.79 16.40 9.52
N ASP A 234 -4.02 16.94 8.33
CA ASP A 234 -4.52 16.18 7.20
C ASP A 234 -3.39 15.34 6.60
N MET A 235 -3.27 14.10 7.09
CA MET A 235 -2.24 13.15 6.66
C MET A 235 -2.33 12.83 5.16
N LEU A 236 -3.52 12.89 4.57
CA LEU A 236 -3.69 12.66 3.12
C LEU A 236 -3.09 13.82 2.34
N SER A 237 -3.40 15.06 2.74
CA SER A 237 -2.83 16.27 2.11
C SER A 237 -1.31 16.33 2.24
N ILE A 238 -0.77 15.95 3.40
CA ILE A 238 0.69 15.82 3.62
C ILE A 238 1.29 14.83 2.62
N PHE A 239 0.69 13.65 2.45
CA PHE A 239 1.20 12.66 1.51
C PHE A 239 1.09 13.13 0.05
N ASP A 240 -0.01 13.79 -0.33
CA ASP A 240 -0.15 14.34 -1.68
C ASP A 240 0.83 15.48 -1.96
N ASN A 241 1.19 16.27 -0.94
CA ASN A 241 2.24 17.27 -1.07
C ASN A 241 3.63 16.63 -1.21
N ALA A 242 3.90 15.51 -0.53
CA ALA A 242 5.13 14.75 -0.74
C ALA A 242 5.23 14.22 -2.19
N LYS A 243 4.13 13.71 -2.76
CA LYS A 243 4.09 13.32 -4.19
C LYS A 243 4.38 14.49 -5.12
N LYS A 244 3.77 15.66 -4.87
CA LYS A 244 4.00 16.86 -5.68
C LYS A 244 5.45 17.32 -5.59
N MET A 245 6.03 17.30 -4.40
CA MET A 245 7.44 17.63 -4.17
C MET A 245 8.37 16.67 -4.93
N TYR A 246 8.07 15.37 -4.90
CA TYR A 246 8.79 14.38 -5.71
C TYR A 246 8.73 14.73 -7.19
N ILE A 247 7.54 14.95 -7.76
CA ILE A 247 7.36 15.30 -9.18
C ILE A 247 8.08 16.62 -9.53
N ALA A 248 8.05 17.60 -8.63
CA ALA A 248 8.74 18.88 -8.82
C ALA A 248 10.28 18.76 -8.79
N SER A 249 10.80 17.66 -8.27
CA SER A 249 12.23 17.35 -8.21
C SER A 249 12.73 16.61 -9.47
N ASP A 250 11.88 16.44 -10.49
CA ASP A 250 12.27 15.80 -11.75
C ASP A 250 13.34 16.63 -12.46
N PRO A 251 14.55 16.10 -12.69
CA PRO A 251 15.62 16.83 -13.37
C PRO A 251 15.33 17.09 -14.86
N ASN A 252 14.30 16.45 -15.43
CA ASN A 252 13.94 16.57 -16.84
C ASN A 252 12.83 17.61 -17.12
N ARG A 253 12.39 18.36 -16.09
CA ARG A 253 11.40 19.44 -16.22
C ARG A 253 12.05 20.82 -16.36
#